data_AF-A0A7J3VS17-F1
#
_entry.id   AF-A0A7J3VS17-F1
#
_cell.length_a   1.000
_cell.length_b   1.000
_cell.length_c   1.000
_cell.angle_alpha   90.00
_cell.angle_beta   90.00
_cell.angle_gamma   90.00
#
_symmetry.space_group_name_H-M   'P 1'
#
loop_
_entity.id
_entity.type
_entity.pdbx_description
1 polymer ?
#
loop_
_entity_poly.entity_id
_entity_poly.type
_entity_poly.pdbx_seq_one_letter_code
_entity_poly.pdbx_strand_id
1 'polypeptide(L)'
;MKEKPRISRRKFLAVSSGVAAGSVAAAAVAGGLAGYFAGVSQAPPAATRTVTAPGATVTVPAPTRRLKVGYIYVGPVGDFGWTYAHNDGRKWADSMFKNVDSSY
;
A
#
# COMPACT_ATOMS: atom_id res chain seq x y z
N MET A 1 -10.09 0.47 -63.39
CA MET A 1 -10.57 -0.51 -62.38
C MET A 1 -9.56 -0.51 -61.25
N LYS A 2 -9.86 0.08 -60.08
CA LYS A 2 -8.92 0.13 -58.94
C LYS A 2 -9.22 -1.06 -58.02
N GLU A 3 -8.30 -2.03 -57.96
CA GLU A 3 -8.44 -3.19 -57.08
C GLU A 3 -8.45 -2.76 -55.61
N LYS A 4 -9.40 -3.28 -54.85
CA LYS A 4 -9.58 -2.97 -53.43
C LYS A 4 -8.53 -3.75 -52.62
N PRO A 5 -7.75 -3.11 -51.72
CA PRO A 5 -6.69 -3.80 -50.99
C PRO A 5 -7.29 -4.87 -50.07
N ARG A 6 -7.01 -6.16 -50.35
CA ARG A 6 -7.45 -7.29 -49.53
C ARG A 6 -6.63 -7.34 -48.25
N ILE A 7 -7.27 -7.15 -47.10
CA ILE A 7 -6.62 -7.29 -45.79
C ILE A 7 -6.23 -8.76 -45.58
N SER A 8 -4.93 -9.02 -45.43
CA SER A 8 -4.41 -10.37 -45.18
C SER A 8 -4.53 -10.70 -43.70
N ARG A 9 -4.79 -11.98 -43.37
CA ARG A 9 -4.83 -12.48 -41.98
C ARG A 9 -3.59 -12.06 -41.18
N ARG A 10 -2.42 -12.03 -41.83
CA ARG A 10 -1.16 -11.58 -41.19
C ARG A 10 -1.19 -10.10 -40.80
N LYS A 11 -1.81 -9.24 -41.61
CA LYS A 11 -1.99 -7.81 -41.30
C LYS A 11 -3.02 -7.63 -40.17
N PHE A 12 -4.07 -8.44 -40.15
CA PHE A 12 -5.07 -8.40 -39.07
C PHE A 12 -4.48 -8.84 -37.71
N LEU A 13 -3.70 -9.93 -37.68
CA LEU A 13 -3.05 -10.41 -36.46
C LEU A 13 -1.97 -9.44 -35.94
N ALA A 14 -1.24 -8.76 -36.84
CA ALA A 14 -0.26 -7.74 -36.43
C ALA A 14 -0.94 -6.51 -35.80
N VAL A 15 -2.09 -6.10 -36.31
CA VAL A 15 -2.87 -4.98 -35.73
C VAL A 15 -3.49 -5.38 -34.39
N SER A 16 -4.09 -6.56 -34.28
CA SER A 16 -4.72 -7.00 -33.03
C SER A 16 -3.73 -7.21 -31.89
N SER A 17 -2.53 -7.74 -32.19
CA SER A 17 -1.46 -7.89 -31.19
C SER A 17 -0.88 -6.55 -30.72
N GLY A 18 -0.71 -5.58 -31.63
CA GLY A 18 -0.27 -4.23 -31.26
C GLY A 18 -1.27 -3.49 -30.36
N VAL A 19 -2.57 -3.60 -30.64
CA VAL A 19 -3.63 -2.98 -29.84
C VAL A 19 -3.78 -3.66 -28.46
N ALA A 20 -3.64 -4.98 -28.39
CA ALA A 20 -3.68 -5.72 -27.12
C ALA A 20 -2.50 -5.33 -26.20
N ALA A 21 -1.29 -5.23 -26.73
CA ALA A 21 -0.13 -4.82 -25.93
C ALA A 21 -0.22 -3.34 -25.48
N GLY A 22 -0.68 -2.44 -26.36
CA GLY A 22 -0.80 -1.02 -26.05
C GLY A 22 -1.86 -0.71 -24.98
N SER A 23 -2.98 -1.44 -24.99
CA SER A 23 -4.08 -1.21 -24.03
C SER A 23 -3.75 -1.67 -22.60
N VAL A 24 -2.99 -2.76 -22.44
CA VAL A 24 -2.56 -3.22 -21.10
C VAL A 24 -1.57 -2.26 -20.47
N ALA A 25 -0.59 -1.74 -21.23
CA ALA A 25 0.37 -0.77 -20.72
C ALA A 25 -0.30 0.56 -20.30
N ALA A 26 -1.24 1.06 -21.11
CA ALA A 26 -1.98 2.27 -20.79
C ALA A 26 -2.87 2.10 -19.53
N ALA A 27 -3.54 0.94 -19.40
CA ALA A 27 -4.36 0.64 -18.23
C ALA A 27 -3.53 0.51 -16.93
N ALA A 28 -2.33 -0.07 -17.01
CA ALA A 28 -1.44 -0.19 -15.85
C ALA A 28 -0.94 1.17 -15.35
N VAL A 29 -0.61 2.10 -16.25
CA VAL A 29 -0.15 3.45 -15.86
C VAL A 29 -1.29 4.28 -15.27
N ALA A 30 -2.46 4.27 -15.91
CA ALA A 30 -3.63 5.00 -15.41
C ALA A 30 -4.15 4.42 -14.08
N GLY A 31 -4.25 3.09 -13.99
CA GLY A 31 -4.68 2.39 -12.77
C GLY A 31 -3.68 2.53 -11.62
N GLY A 32 -2.38 2.48 -11.91
CA GLY A 32 -1.32 2.64 -10.90
C GLY A 32 -1.29 4.04 -10.27
N LEU A 33 -1.43 5.09 -11.08
CA LEU A 33 -1.50 6.47 -10.58
C LEU A 33 -2.80 6.72 -9.80
N ALA A 34 -3.95 6.31 -10.33
CA ALA A 34 -5.23 6.48 -9.63
C ALA A 34 -5.27 5.70 -8.29
N GLY A 35 -4.75 4.47 -8.29
CA GLY A 35 -4.64 3.65 -7.07
C GLY A 35 -3.71 4.25 -6.01
N TYR A 36 -2.57 4.82 -6.42
CA TYR A 36 -1.64 5.47 -5.49
C TYR A 36 -2.25 6.72 -4.84
N PHE A 37 -2.89 7.60 -5.62
CA PHE A 37 -3.51 8.82 -5.08
C PHE A 37 -4.76 8.53 -4.24
N ALA A 38 -5.55 7.51 -4.60
CA ALA A 38 -6.69 7.09 -3.77
C ALA A 38 -6.23 6.43 -2.45
N GLY A 39 -5.15 5.63 -2.46
CA GLY A 39 -4.62 4.97 -1.28
C GLY A 39 -4.01 5.92 -0.25
N VAL A 40 -3.38 7.02 -0.69
CA VAL A 40 -2.80 8.05 0.21
C VAL A 40 -3.88 8.84 0.96
N SER A 41 -5.14 8.82 0.50
CA SER A 41 -6.26 9.58 1.09
C SER A 41 -7.04 8.79 2.15
N GLN A 42 -6.74 7.51 2.37
CA GLN A 42 -7.31 6.69 3.44
C GLN A 42 -6.43 6.68 4.69
N ALA A 43 -5.91 7.85 5.09
CA ALA A 43 -5.47 8.02 6.46
C ALA A 43 -6.74 8.23 7.33
N PRO A 44 -7.01 7.42 8.36
CA PRO A 44 -8.14 7.67 9.25
C PRO A 44 -8.01 9.10 9.81
N PRO A 45 -9.11 9.90 9.83
CA PRO A 45 -9.06 11.24 10.37
C PRO A 45 -8.53 11.17 11.80
N ALA A 46 -7.55 12.03 12.11
CA ALA A 46 -6.96 12.14 13.44
C ALA A 46 -8.10 12.19 14.48
N ALA A 47 -8.11 11.22 15.40
CA ALA A 47 -9.19 10.98 16.35
C ALA A 47 -9.30 12.13 17.36
N THR A 48 -9.92 13.23 16.95
CA THR A 48 -10.13 14.41 17.79
C THR A 48 -11.22 14.08 18.81
N ARG A 49 -10.93 14.23 20.10
CA ARG A 49 -11.94 14.12 21.16
C ARG A 49 -12.35 15.52 21.59
N THR A 50 -13.62 15.85 21.41
CA THR A 50 -14.21 17.07 21.98
C THR A 50 -14.46 16.83 23.46
N VAL A 51 -13.79 17.60 24.32
CA VAL A 51 -14.07 17.63 25.77
C VAL A 51 -14.84 18.91 26.05
N THR A 52 -16.08 18.79 26.49
CA THR A 52 -16.90 19.93 26.92
C THR A 52 -16.60 20.23 28.39
N ALA A 53 -15.88 21.31 28.65
CA ALA A 53 -15.81 21.95 29.98
C ALA A 53 -16.68 23.23 29.96
N PRO A 54 -17.21 23.69 31.11
CA PRO A 54 -18.02 24.91 31.15
C PRO A 54 -17.18 26.12 30.68
N GLY A 55 -17.55 26.73 29.55
CA GLY A 55 -17.05 28.03 29.12
C GLY A 55 -16.04 28.08 27.96
N ALA A 56 -15.55 26.95 27.44
CA ALA A 56 -14.68 26.98 26.25
C ALA A 56 -14.69 25.66 25.47
N THR A 57 -14.90 25.73 24.15
CA THR A 57 -14.64 24.62 23.23
C THR A 57 -13.18 24.69 22.80
N VAL A 58 -12.33 23.83 23.38
CA VAL A 58 -10.92 23.72 23.01
C VAL A 58 -10.71 22.45 22.18
N THR A 59 -10.33 22.61 20.91
CA THR A 59 -9.87 21.50 20.07
C THR A 59 -8.45 21.15 20.48
N VAL A 60 -8.28 20.13 21.31
CA VAL A 60 -6.97 19.60 21.67
C VAL A 60 -6.58 18.52 20.64
N PRO A 61 -5.41 18.62 19.98
CA PRO A 61 -4.90 17.55 19.15
C PRO A 61 -4.83 16.27 19.97
N ALA A 62 -5.34 15.17 19.43
CA ALA A 62 -5.22 13.88 20.10
C ALA A 62 -3.74 13.60 20.40
N PRO A 63 -3.39 13.17 21.63
CA PRO A 63 -2.02 12.80 21.92
C PRO A 63 -1.59 11.73 20.91
N THR A 64 -0.40 11.91 20.34
CA THR A 64 0.22 10.94 19.42
C THR A 64 0.48 9.64 20.17
N ARG A 65 -0.55 8.78 20.22
CA ARG A 65 -0.46 7.52 20.94
C ARG A 65 0.52 6.62 20.20
N ARG A 66 1.53 6.10 20.90
CA ARG A 66 2.43 5.08 20.35
C ARG A 66 1.62 3.84 19.98
N LEU A 67 1.89 3.26 18.83
CA LEU A 67 1.25 2.04 18.37
C LEU A 67 1.83 0.86 19.14
N LYS A 68 0.99 0.09 19.84
CA LYS A 68 1.42 -1.11 20.58
C LYS A 68 1.40 -2.32 19.65
N VAL A 69 2.52 -3.04 19.53
CA VAL A 69 2.68 -4.19 18.64
C VAL A 69 3.24 -5.38 19.43
N GLY A 70 2.55 -6.52 19.38
CA GLY A 70 3.01 -7.77 19.99
C GLY A 70 3.44 -8.78 18.93
N TYR A 71 4.59 -9.43 19.14
CA TYR A 71 5.09 -10.53 18.32
C TYR A 71 4.97 -11.82 19.14
N ILE A 72 4.45 -12.88 18.55
CA ILE A 72 4.33 -14.18 19.22
C ILE A 72 5.20 -15.17 18.46
N TYR A 73 6.12 -15.80 19.18
CA TYR A 73 7.04 -16.79 18.63
C TYR A 73 6.66 -18.20 19.06
N VAL A 74 6.73 -19.13 18.11
CA VAL A 74 6.45 -20.56 18.36
C VAL A 74 7.68 -21.26 18.97
N GLY A 75 8.88 -20.78 18.64
CA GLY A 75 10.16 -21.31 19.13
C GLY A 75 11.01 -20.24 19.81
N PRO A 76 12.19 -20.62 20.34
CA PRO A 76 13.13 -19.67 20.90
C PRO A 76 13.79 -18.82 19.80
N VAL A 77 14.06 -17.55 20.07
CA VAL A 77 14.72 -16.62 19.12
C VAL A 77 16.12 -17.10 18.71
N GLY A 78 16.80 -17.88 19.56
CA GLY A 78 18.13 -18.45 19.28
C GLY A 78 18.13 -19.69 18.39
N ASP A 79 17.00 -20.02 17.74
CA ASP A 79 16.88 -21.18 16.85
C ASP A 79 17.62 -21.01 15.50
N PHE A 80 18.13 -19.80 15.21
CA PHE A 80 18.73 -19.42 13.92
C PHE A 80 17.88 -19.80 12.69
N GLY A 81 16.58 -19.94 12.90
CA GLY A 81 15.62 -20.40 11.90
C GLY A 81 14.53 -19.38 11.68
N TRP A 82 13.28 -19.86 11.64
CA TRP A 82 12.10 -19.02 11.40
C TRP A 82 11.93 -17.95 12.48
N THR A 83 12.07 -18.31 13.76
CA THR A 83 11.89 -17.35 14.86
C THR A 83 12.98 -16.28 14.83
N TYR A 84 14.22 -16.67 14.60
CA TYR A 84 15.34 -15.74 14.45
C TYR A 84 15.08 -14.73 13.32
N ALA A 85 14.69 -15.19 12.13
CA ALA A 85 14.39 -14.32 11.00
C ALA A 85 13.23 -13.35 11.30
N HIS A 86 12.18 -13.81 11.97
CA HIS A 86 11.07 -12.96 12.41
C HIS A 86 11.50 -11.90 13.43
N ASN A 87 12.41 -12.23 14.36
CA ASN A 87 12.94 -11.26 15.32
C ASN A 87 13.83 -10.21 14.63
N ASP A 88 14.61 -10.57 13.63
CA ASP A 88 15.40 -9.58 12.87
C ASP A 88 14.49 -8.66 12.04
N GLY A 89 13.43 -9.19 11.44
CA GLY A 89 12.37 -8.39 10.81
C GLY A 89 11.69 -7.42 11.78
N ARG A 90 11.40 -7.85 13.01
CA ARG A 90 10.89 -6.98 14.09
C ARG A 90 11.85 -5.84 14.38
N LYS A 91 13.14 -6.11 14.61
CA LYS A 91 14.14 -5.06 14.89
C LYS A 91 14.22 -4.05 13.75
N TRP A 92 14.16 -4.52 12.51
CA TRP A 92 14.12 -3.63 11.35
C TRP A 92 12.87 -2.75 11.36
N ALA A 93 11.69 -3.33 11.61
CA ALA A 93 10.45 -2.57 11.70
C ALA A 93 10.48 -1.52 12.84
N ASP A 94 10.98 -1.88 14.02
CA ASP A 94 11.14 -0.95 15.15
C ASP A 94 12.06 0.23 14.78
N SER A 95 13.12 -0.03 14.01
CA SER A 95 14.03 1.02 13.55
C SER A 95 13.38 1.99 12.56
N MET A 96 12.42 1.50 11.76
CA MET A 96 11.69 2.28 10.76
C MET A 96 10.57 3.11 11.39
N PHE A 97 9.86 2.52 12.37
CA PHE A 97 8.68 3.13 12.97
C PHE A 97 8.97 3.73 14.35
N LYS A 98 9.34 5.02 14.37
CA LYS A 98 9.68 5.77 15.60
C LYS A 98 8.55 5.85 16.64
N ASN A 99 7.29 5.64 16.23
CA ASN A 99 6.11 5.72 17.09
C ASN A 99 5.51 4.36 17.48
N VAL A 100 6.34 3.31 17.55
CA VAL A 100 5.91 1.93 17.87
C VAL A 100 6.51 1.45 19.20
N ASP A 101 5.64 0.91 20.05
CA ASP A 101 5.99 0.20 21.28
C ASP A 101 5.83 -1.30 21.04
N SER A 102 6.94 -2.02 20.83
CA SER A 102 6.92 -3.44 20.50
C SER A 102 7.32 -4.33 21.68
N SER A 103 6.67 -5.49 21.80
CA SER A 103 6.99 -6.56 22.74
C SER A 103 6.95 -7.92 22.05
N TYR A 104 7.70 -8.90 22.54
CA TYR A 104 7.71 -10.28 22.03
C TYR A 104 7.81 -11.31 23.15
#